data_AF-A0A377V8D9-F1
#
_entry.id   AF-A0A377V8D9-F1
#
_cell.length_a   1.000
_cell.length_b   1.000
_cell.length_c   1.000
_cell.angle_alpha   90.00
_cell.angle_beta   90.00
_cell.angle_gamma   90.00
#
_symmetry.space_group_name_H-M   'P 1'
#
loop_
_entity.id
_entity.type
_entity.pdbx_description
1 polymer ?
#
loop_
_entity_poly.entity_id
_entity_poly.type
_entity_poly.pdbx_seq_one_letter_code
_entity_poly.pdbx_strand_id
1 'polypeptide(L)'
;MQAANTGLTEGSTPNGNDYDREIVIISTLRLDKLHLLDKGEQVLAWPGTTLYSLEKALKPLGREPHSVIGSSCIGASVIGGICNNSGGSLVQRGPAYTEMSLFAQIDADGKLKLVNHLGIDLGSTPGADPQPPR
;
A
#
# COMPACT_ATOMS: atom_id res chain seq x y z
N MET A 1 -3.35 9.30 -6.35
CA MET A 1 -2.45 8.12 -6.46
C MET A 1 -3.27 6.96 -6.97
N GLN A 2 -2.74 6.15 -7.89
CA GLN A 2 -3.44 4.99 -8.46
C GLN A 2 -2.50 3.78 -8.48
N ALA A 3 -2.99 2.63 -8.05
CA ALA A 3 -2.26 1.37 -8.04
C ALA A 3 -3.10 0.28 -8.73
N ALA A 4 -2.66 -0.17 -9.91
CA ALA A 4 -3.26 -1.22 -10.75
C ALA A 4 -4.68 -0.95 -11.32
N ASN A 5 -5.39 0.09 -10.84
CA ASN A 5 -6.69 0.53 -11.38
C ASN A 5 -7.78 -0.56 -11.42
N THR A 6 -7.81 -1.43 -10.40
CA THR A 6 -8.81 -2.50 -10.29
C THR A 6 -10.00 -2.13 -9.39
N GLY A 7 -10.19 -0.85 -9.10
CA GLY A 7 -11.35 -0.36 -8.33
C GLY A 7 -12.64 -0.50 -9.14
N LEU A 8 -13.71 -0.94 -8.50
CA LEU A 8 -14.97 -1.28 -9.18
C LEU A 8 -16.04 -0.18 -9.10
N THR A 9 -15.75 0.91 -8.39
CA THR A 9 -16.70 1.98 -8.07
C THR A 9 -16.19 3.35 -8.53
N GLU A 10 -15.47 3.38 -9.65
CA GLU A 10 -14.90 4.59 -10.29
C GLU A 10 -13.84 5.34 -9.49
N GLY A 11 -13.66 5.05 -8.19
CA GLY A 11 -12.74 5.78 -7.30
C GLY A 11 -11.25 5.65 -7.60
N SER A 12 -10.86 4.94 -8.66
CA SER A 12 -9.46 4.83 -9.11
C SER A 12 -9.14 5.70 -10.34
N THR A 13 -10.14 6.37 -10.92
CA THR A 13 -9.99 7.23 -12.12
C THR A 13 -10.71 8.56 -11.91
N PRO A 14 -10.39 9.61 -12.70
CA PRO A 14 -11.20 10.82 -12.73
C PRO A 14 -12.67 10.50 -13.05
N ASN A 15 -13.59 11.21 -12.40
CA ASN A 15 -15.02 11.13 -12.67
C ASN A 15 -15.42 12.40 -13.44
N GLY A 16 -15.67 12.27 -14.75
CA GLY A 16 -15.96 13.42 -15.62
C GLY A 16 -14.74 14.30 -15.93
N ASN A 17 -15.01 15.53 -16.38
CA ASN A 17 -14.01 16.50 -16.89
C ASN A 17 -14.23 17.92 -16.31
N ASP A 18 -15.02 18.06 -15.25
CA ASP A 18 -15.52 19.32 -14.69
C ASP A 18 -14.74 19.79 -13.44
N TYR A 19 -13.52 19.30 -13.27
CA TYR A 19 -12.64 19.70 -12.17
C TYR A 19 -12.20 21.17 -12.32
N ASP A 20 -12.13 21.89 -11.19
CA ASP A 20 -11.72 23.29 -11.11
C ASP A 20 -10.21 23.51 -11.37
N ARG A 21 -9.45 22.42 -11.38
CA ARG A 21 -7.98 22.37 -11.48
C ARG A 21 -7.54 21.17 -12.33
N GLU A 22 -6.31 21.24 -12.80
CA GLU A 22 -5.68 20.15 -13.54
C GLU A 22 -5.61 18.85 -12.70
N ILE A 23 -5.78 17.72 -13.38
CA ILE A 23 -5.73 16.40 -12.76
C ILE A 23 -4.41 15.75 -13.08
N VAL A 24 -3.70 15.32 -12.04
CA VAL A 24 -2.47 14.52 -12.18
C VAL A 24 -2.70 13.13 -11.58
N ILE A 25 -2.61 12.10 -12.41
CA ILE A 25 -2.63 10.70 -11.97
C ILE A 25 -1.20 10.22 -11.74
N ILE A 26 -0.88 9.91 -10.49
CA ILE A 26 0.39 9.29 -10.12
C ILE A 26 0.18 7.78 -10.04
N SER A 27 0.70 7.05 -11.04
CA SER A 27 0.75 5.59 -11.03
C SER A 27 1.90 5.09 -10.16
N THR A 28 1.60 4.20 -9.22
CA THR A 28 2.57 3.74 -8.20
C THR A 28 3.24 2.41 -8.52
N LEU A 29 2.93 1.80 -9.66
CA LEU A 29 3.33 0.42 -9.98
C LEU A 29 4.84 0.19 -10.01
N ARG A 30 5.65 1.24 -10.26
CA ARG A 30 7.12 1.16 -10.25
C ARG A 30 7.73 1.14 -8.84
N LEU A 31 6.92 1.41 -7.81
CA LEU A 31 7.32 1.42 -6.39
C LEU A 31 6.93 0.08 -5.76
N ASP A 32 7.48 -1.02 -6.28
CA ASP A 32 7.03 -2.40 -6.00
C ASP A 32 7.89 -3.15 -4.97
N LYS A 33 8.86 -2.48 -4.34
CA LYS A 33 9.71 -3.05 -3.29
C LYS A 33 8.87 -3.67 -2.17
N LEU A 34 9.39 -4.73 -1.56
CA LEU A 34 8.78 -5.42 -0.43
C LEU A 34 9.90 -5.78 0.56
N HIS A 35 9.75 -5.36 1.81
CA HIS A 35 10.66 -5.77 2.88
C HIS A 35 9.94 -6.74 3.81
N LEU A 36 10.56 -7.89 4.04
CA LEU A 36 10.12 -8.84 5.07
C LEU A 36 10.83 -8.49 6.37
N LEU A 37 10.07 -8.33 7.44
CA LEU A 37 10.56 -8.03 8.78
C LEU A 37 10.36 -9.27 9.67
N ASP A 38 11.24 -9.48 10.63
CA ASP A 38 11.12 -10.56 11.63
C ASP A 38 10.79 -11.91 11.02
N LYS A 39 11.60 -12.34 10.05
CA LYS A 39 11.42 -13.61 9.31
C LYS A 39 10.03 -13.74 8.66
N GLY A 40 9.47 -12.61 8.21
CA GLY A 40 8.17 -12.54 7.53
C GLY A 40 6.97 -12.49 8.47
N GLU A 41 7.16 -12.29 9.78
CA GLU A 41 6.06 -11.99 10.71
C GLU A 41 5.33 -10.70 10.36
N GLN A 42 6.09 -9.73 9.86
CA GLN A 42 5.58 -8.47 9.35
C GLN A 42 6.18 -8.17 7.98
N VAL A 43 5.52 -7.29 7.23
CA VAL A 43 6.00 -6.82 5.94
C VAL A 43 5.83 -5.31 5.81
N LEU A 44 6.81 -4.66 5.19
CA LEU A 44 6.69 -3.29 4.71
C LEU A 44 6.46 -3.34 3.20
N ALA A 45 5.20 -3.15 2.79
CA ALA A 45 4.79 -3.10 1.40
C ALA A 45 4.84 -1.66 0.87
N TRP A 46 5.41 -1.48 -0.32
CA TRP A 46 5.46 -0.19 -1.01
C TRP A 46 4.19 0.04 -1.84
N PRO A 47 3.94 1.28 -2.32
CA PRO A 47 2.71 1.64 -3.03
C PRO A 47 2.34 0.80 -4.25
N GLY A 48 3.31 0.14 -4.88
CA GLY A 48 3.13 -0.73 -6.05
C GLY A 48 3.20 -2.23 -5.74
N THR A 49 3.49 -2.63 -4.49
CA THR A 49 3.60 -4.06 -4.14
C THR A 49 2.27 -4.77 -4.37
N THR A 50 2.29 -5.82 -5.17
CA THR A 50 1.10 -6.60 -5.50
C THR A 50 0.83 -7.69 -4.46
N LEU A 51 -0.44 -8.04 -4.24
CA LEU A 51 -0.80 -9.20 -3.40
C LEU A 51 -0.16 -10.49 -3.90
N TYR A 52 -0.05 -10.65 -5.23
CA TYR A 52 0.67 -11.77 -5.85
C TYR A 52 2.15 -11.81 -5.48
N SER A 53 2.85 -10.68 -5.53
CA SER A 53 4.27 -10.60 -5.13
C SER A 53 4.47 -10.90 -3.64
N LEU A 54 3.55 -10.44 -2.79
CA LEU A 54 3.56 -10.71 -1.36
C LEU A 54 3.36 -12.20 -1.07
N GLU A 55 2.36 -12.82 -1.68
CA GLU A 55 2.10 -14.27 -1.55
C GLU A 55 3.34 -15.09 -1.94
N LYS A 56 3.94 -14.76 -3.10
CA LYS A 56 5.15 -15.44 -3.58
C LYS A 56 6.34 -15.30 -2.62
N ALA A 57 6.49 -14.14 -1.98
CA ALA A 57 7.56 -13.89 -1.01
C ALA A 57 7.34 -14.61 0.33
N LEU A 58 6.09 -14.76 0.78
CA LEU A 58 5.75 -15.40 2.05
C LEU A 58 5.71 -16.93 1.97
N LYS A 59 5.37 -17.50 0.80
CA LYS A 59 5.22 -18.94 0.60
C LYS A 59 6.44 -19.77 1.04
N PRO A 60 7.70 -19.41 0.71
CA PRO A 60 8.89 -20.14 1.18
C PRO A 60 9.07 -20.13 2.70
N LEU A 61 8.45 -19.18 3.40
CA LEU A 61 8.49 -19.03 4.85
C LEU A 61 7.34 -19.76 5.55
N GLY A 62 6.47 -20.45 4.80
CA GLY A 62 5.27 -21.09 5.33
C GLY A 62 4.23 -20.09 5.85
N ARG A 63 4.21 -18.87 5.31
CA ARG A 63 3.29 -17.79 5.69
C ARG A 63 2.35 -17.41 4.56
N GLU A 64 1.24 -16.78 4.93
CA GLU A 64 0.18 -16.33 4.03
C GLU A 64 -0.03 -14.82 4.12
N PRO A 65 -0.47 -14.15 3.05
CA PRO A 65 -0.82 -12.74 3.09
C PRO A 65 -2.06 -12.51 3.97
N HIS A 66 -2.26 -11.24 4.36
CA HIS A 66 -3.45 -10.83 5.12
C HIS A 66 -4.75 -10.81 4.29
N SER A 67 -4.65 -10.86 2.96
CA SER A 67 -5.79 -10.71 2.05
C SER A 67 -5.61 -11.57 0.79
N VAL A 68 -6.72 -12.16 0.35
CA VAL A 68 -6.88 -12.81 -0.96
C VAL A 68 -8.20 -12.33 -1.56
N ILE A 69 -8.11 -11.51 -2.60
CA ILE A 69 -9.27 -10.96 -3.33
C ILE A 69 -9.30 -11.50 -4.76
N GLY A 70 -10.45 -11.42 -5.42
CA GLY A 70 -10.60 -11.87 -6.82
C GLY A 70 -9.61 -11.17 -7.77
N SER A 71 -9.24 -9.92 -7.49
CA SER A 71 -8.29 -9.15 -8.29
C SER A 71 -6.81 -9.41 -7.96
N SER A 72 -6.49 -10.31 -7.00
CA SER A 72 -5.10 -10.62 -6.64
C SER A 72 -4.29 -11.14 -7.82
N CYS A 73 -4.91 -11.96 -8.68
CA CYS A 73 -4.28 -12.54 -9.86
C CYS A 73 -4.08 -11.56 -11.03
N ILE A 74 -4.71 -10.38 -10.98
CA ILE A 74 -4.59 -9.32 -12.00
C ILE A 74 -3.83 -8.10 -11.48
N GLY A 75 -3.03 -8.27 -10.43
CA GLY A 75 -2.07 -7.27 -9.99
C GLY A 75 -2.59 -6.26 -8.97
N ALA A 76 -3.71 -6.53 -8.28
CA ALA A 76 -4.16 -5.68 -7.19
C ALA A 76 -3.05 -5.45 -6.15
N SER A 77 -2.86 -4.20 -5.76
CA SER A 77 -1.81 -3.81 -4.82
C SER A 77 -2.24 -4.01 -3.37
N VAL A 78 -1.26 -4.31 -2.51
CA VAL A 78 -1.44 -4.39 -1.05
C VAL A 78 -1.98 -3.05 -0.52
N ILE A 79 -1.32 -1.94 -0.89
CA ILE A 79 -1.69 -0.60 -0.41
C ILE A 79 -3.06 -0.17 -0.95
N GLY A 80 -3.39 -0.49 -2.20
CA GLY A 80 -4.74 -0.27 -2.73
C GLY A 80 -5.82 -1.01 -1.95
N GLY A 81 -5.52 -2.23 -1.47
CA GLY A 81 -6.39 -2.97 -0.55
C GLY A 81 -6.60 -2.25 0.79
N ILE A 82 -5.52 -1.74 1.40
CA ILE A 82 -5.57 -0.95 2.63
C ILE A 82 -6.40 0.33 2.44
N CYS A 83 -6.16 1.10 1.38
CA CYS A 83 -6.89 2.34 1.11
C CYS A 83 -8.41 2.14 0.94
N ASN A 84 -8.85 0.95 0.55
CA ASN A 84 -10.26 0.62 0.33
C ASN A 84 -10.86 -0.29 1.41
N ASN A 85 -10.11 -0.62 2.47
CA ASN A 85 -10.49 -1.66 3.44
C ASN A 85 -10.98 -2.95 2.76
N SER A 86 -10.23 -3.44 1.77
CA SER A 86 -10.67 -4.56 0.94
C SER A 86 -10.91 -5.82 1.79
N GLY A 87 -12.07 -6.45 1.61
CA GLY A 87 -12.40 -7.76 2.18
C GLY A 87 -12.31 -8.85 1.10
N GLY A 88 -11.60 -9.93 1.41
CA GLY A 88 -11.38 -11.06 0.51
C GLY A 88 -12.18 -12.31 0.86
N SER A 89 -11.71 -13.45 0.39
CA SER A 89 -12.30 -14.77 0.70
C SER A 89 -11.76 -15.39 2.00
N LEU A 90 -10.81 -14.74 2.68
CA LEU A 90 -10.23 -15.23 3.93
C LEU A 90 -11.16 -14.94 5.12
N VAL A 91 -12.06 -15.88 5.45
CA VAL A 91 -13.07 -15.73 6.52
C VAL A 91 -12.49 -15.37 7.89
N GLN A 92 -11.27 -15.84 8.19
CA GLN A 92 -10.59 -15.59 9.47
C GLN A 92 -9.84 -14.24 9.51
N ARG A 93 -9.85 -13.47 8.42
CA ARG A 93 -9.22 -12.15 8.32
C ARG A 93 -10.30 -11.11 8.09
N GLY A 94 -10.26 -10.04 8.87
CA GLY A 94 -11.12 -8.89 8.64
C GLY A 94 -10.73 -8.13 7.36
N PRO A 95 -11.36 -6.97 7.12
CA PRO A 95 -10.92 -6.04 6.08
C PRO A 95 -9.42 -5.71 6.22
N ALA A 96 -8.75 -5.47 5.09
CA ALA A 96 -7.36 -5.04 5.07
C ALA A 96 -7.20 -3.75 5.91
N TYR A 97 -6.34 -3.78 6.93
CA TYR A 97 -6.21 -2.73 7.93
C TYR A 97 -4.80 -2.69 8.53
N THR A 98 -4.34 -1.48 8.89
CA THR A 98 -3.13 -1.26 9.69
C THR A 98 -3.18 0.12 10.36
N GLU A 99 -2.62 0.23 11.57
CA GLU A 99 -2.34 1.52 12.22
C GLU A 99 -0.94 2.07 11.86
N MET A 100 -0.08 1.21 11.30
CA MET A 100 1.31 1.53 10.97
C MET A 100 1.44 1.87 9.48
N SER A 101 1.76 3.12 9.16
CA SER A 101 1.93 3.61 7.79
C SER A 101 2.85 4.83 7.69
N LEU A 102 3.39 5.09 6.50
CA LEU A 102 4.10 6.31 6.13
C LEU A 102 3.36 6.96 4.96
N PHE A 103 2.91 8.19 5.12
CA PHE A 103 2.11 8.87 4.09
C PHE A 103 2.38 10.36 4.04
N ALA A 104 2.04 10.96 2.90
CA ALA A 104 2.03 12.40 2.74
C ALA A 104 0.60 12.94 2.94
N GLN A 105 0.46 14.05 3.63
CA GLN A 105 -0.81 14.70 3.93
C GLN A 105 -0.73 16.19 3.63
N ILE A 106 -1.78 16.75 3.03
CA ILE A 106 -1.97 18.20 2.95
C ILE A 106 -2.73 18.63 4.20
N ASP A 107 -2.16 19.56 4.97
CA ASP A 107 -2.81 20.09 6.17
C ASP A 107 -3.86 21.17 5.86
N ALA A 108 -4.51 21.69 6.90
CA ALA A 108 -5.56 22.71 6.78
C ALA A 108 -5.07 24.03 6.16
N ASP A 109 -3.77 24.31 6.21
CA ASP A 109 -3.14 25.50 5.60
C ASP A 109 -2.71 25.24 4.15
N GLY A 110 -2.99 24.04 3.61
CA GLY A 110 -2.58 23.63 2.27
C GLY A 110 -1.12 23.21 2.16
N LYS A 111 -0.42 22.94 3.27
CA LYS A 111 1.00 22.52 3.27
C LYS A 111 1.14 21.01 3.24
N LEU A 112 2.04 20.52 2.39
CA LEU A 112 2.40 19.10 2.33
C LEU A 112 3.30 18.72 3.51
N LYS A 113 2.94 17.64 4.22
CA LYS A 113 3.70 17.06 5.33
C LYS A 113 3.92 15.57 5.11
N LEU A 114 5.07 15.07 5.56
CA LEU A 114 5.35 13.64 5.68
C LEU A 114 5.00 13.18 7.10
N VAL A 115 4.15 12.16 7.24
CA VAL A 115 3.69 11.62 8.51
C VAL A 115 4.16 10.18 8.62
N ASN A 116 5.01 9.91 9.61
CA ASN A 116 5.57 8.58 9.86
C ASN A 116 4.94 7.94 11.11
N HIS A 117 4.09 6.94 10.90
CA HIS A 117 3.51 6.09 11.95
C HIS A 117 3.99 4.63 11.83
N LEU A 118 5.08 4.36 11.11
CA LEU A 118 5.56 2.98 10.91
C LEU A 118 6.12 2.33 12.18
N GLY A 119 6.42 3.13 13.21
CA GLY A 119 7.26 2.66 14.34
C GLY A 119 8.71 2.40 13.93
N ILE A 120 9.12 2.88 12.75
CA ILE A 120 10.46 2.75 12.18
C ILE A 120 11.09 4.15 12.07
N ASP A 121 12.31 4.31 12.56
CA ASP A 121 13.09 5.54 12.35
C ASP A 121 13.58 5.59 10.89
N LEU A 122 13.24 6.68 10.19
CA LEU A 122 13.64 6.90 8.81
C LEU A 122 15.04 7.53 8.71
N GLY A 123 15.61 7.95 9.83
CA GLY A 123 16.85 8.70 9.90
C GLY A 123 16.70 10.13 9.36
N SER A 124 17.83 10.83 9.27
CA SER A 124 17.90 12.24 8.85
C SER A 124 18.35 12.44 7.40
N THR A 125 18.67 11.36 6.68
CA THR A 125 19.28 11.44 5.34
C THR A 125 18.38 10.79 4.29
N PRO A 126 17.95 11.53 3.25
CA PRO A 126 17.18 10.94 2.16
C PRO A 126 17.93 9.79 1.47
N GLY A 127 17.24 8.68 1.20
CA GLY A 127 17.76 7.55 0.42
C GLY A 127 18.42 6.42 1.21
N ALA A 128 18.47 6.50 2.55
CA ALA A 128 18.83 5.36 3.38
C ALA A 128 17.67 4.34 3.41
N ASP A 129 17.97 3.05 3.29
CA ASP A 129 16.95 2.01 3.44
C ASP A 129 16.49 1.94 4.91
N PRO A 130 15.16 1.89 5.17
CA PRO A 130 14.62 1.86 6.52
C PRO A 130 15.16 0.64 7.30
N GLN A 131 15.66 0.89 8.51
CA GLN A 131 16.18 -0.15 9.39
C GLN A 131 15.09 -0.55 10.39
N PRO A 132 14.80 -1.85 10.57
CA PRO A 132 13.84 -2.27 11.60
C PRO A 132 14.31 -1.82 13.00
N PRO A 133 13.38 -1.58 13.94
CA PRO A 133 13.74 -1.38 15.34
C PRO A 133 14.53 -2.60 15.85
N ARG A 134 15.56 -2.35 16.66
CA ARG A 134 16.39 -3.40 17.26
C ARG A 134 15.62 -4.24 18.28
#